data_AF-A0A932YCM0-F1
#
_entry.id   AF-A0A932YCM0-F1
#
_cell.length_a   1.000
_cell.length_b   1.000
_cell.length_c   1.000
_cell.angle_alpha   90.00
_cell.angle_beta   90.00
_cell.angle_gamma   90.00
#
_symmetry.space_group_name_H-M   'P 1'
#
loop_
_entity.id
_entity.type
_entity.pdbx_description
1 polymer ?
#
loop_
_entity_poly.entity_id
_entity_poly.type
_entity_poly.pdbx_seq_one_letter_code
_entity_poly.pdbx_strand_id
1 'polypeptide(L)'
;MNFDKGLKKQLRNTFLRANYFLFFLFLNPSLRAQPFIVKEVIGGSAQIGRIFNTGAVPPVMPMRGSAGLRQVSPSAVQFSNRGNDKRASSVSAAAAGLNKEELKKATVLLEATNQSPDFLSPWSRYKDARGFGSGFVVETKWGKRILTNAHVALNNKNMIVYKAGRPFAAIVEKVGHDTELAMVNVPDPSFFADVKAIPLGDLPEEQDEVFAIGFPHAGIVPSFTKGIISRMQVTPYVLTGRKLMLIQTDAAINPGNSGGPVVKDGRLAGVSVQLLIGSQNMGYIVPITYVEKFFKDIEDGSYDGRPELGALFQKLENLALRSFLGLKANQTGMVVTDTVYGSPAWGVLQKDDVIAAIDGMAVDNDGTVMVDGYRRIELFYPVSLRQMGERISIDLIRKGEPMRVQVVLKPFERLIPGPKYDIEPTYYIFGGFIFVPLSYNNLHAMGNSADPGFWQSYNYGSRSTEKKEVVVVLRVLANNEVNQGYQSLSNAVVTEVNGVRISEIKDVIGAIERHQGPFDEIKINKNADFGSRIVLNSELARRLNVEILRHYGIPSDRSEDLK
;
A
#
# COMPACT_ATOMS: atom_id res chain seq x y z
N MET A 1 28.33 16.92 57.14
CA MET A 1 29.40 17.67 56.46
C MET A 1 28.92 17.94 55.03
N ASN A 2 28.29 19.08 54.79
CA ASN A 2 28.89 20.30 54.22
C ASN A 2 29.49 20.12 52.83
N PHE A 3 28.64 20.42 51.84
CA PHE A 3 28.84 21.26 50.66
C PHE A 3 30.24 21.41 50.07
N ASP A 4 30.34 21.08 48.78
CA ASP A 4 31.03 21.92 47.79
C ASP A 4 30.24 21.81 46.45
N LYS A 5 29.34 22.74 46.07
CA LYS A 5 29.53 24.11 45.55
C LYS A 5 30.51 24.26 44.37
N GLY A 6 30.50 23.30 43.42
CA GLY A 6 31.29 23.40 42.18
C GLY A 6 30.57 23.15 40.84
N LEU A 7 29.25 22.87 40.79
CA LEU A 7 28.59 22.53 39.51
C LEU A 7 27.17 23.11 39.37
N LYS A 8 27.01 24.38 39.76
CA LYS A 8 25.80 25.18 39.49
C LYS A 8 26.13 26.40 38.63
N LYS A 9 26.80 26.22 37.48
CA LYS A 9 26.82 27.23 36.41
C LYS A 9 27.27 26.72 35.04
N GLN A 10 26.70 25.62 34.55
CA GLN A 10 26.63 25.31 33.12
C GLN A 10 25.67 24.14 32.95
N LEU A 11 24.44 24.43 32.53
CA LEU A 11 23.44 23.55 31.90
C LEU A 11 22.10 24.28 31.97
N ARG A 12 22.01 25.38 31.22
CA ARG A 12 20.76 26.03 30.86
C ARG A 12 20.58 25.72 29.37
N ASN A 13 19.76 24.72 29.05
CA ASN A 13 19.06 24.60 27.77
C ASN A 13 17.93 23.57 27.90
N THR A 14 16.71 24.09 27.90
CA THR A 14 15.47 23.35 28.05
C THR A 14 14.95 23.02 26.66
N PHE A 15 15.30 21.86 26.10
CA PHE A 15 14.57 21.27 24.97
C PHE A 15 14.72 19.73 24.85
N LEU A 16 15.49 19.07 25.73
CA LEU A 16 15.76 17.63 25.63
C LEU A 16 15.07 16.73 26.67
N ARG A 17 14.25 17.26 27.58
CA ARG A 17 13.65 16.45 28.67
C ARG A 17 12.23 15.94 28.45
N ALA A 18 11.51 16.39 27.42
CA ALA A 18 10.18 15.83 27.11
C ALA A 18 10.25 14.48 26.36
N ASN A 19 11.29 14.27 25.55
CA ASN A 19 11.36 13.10 24.65
C ASN A 19 11.94 11.83 25.28
N TYR A 20 12.75 11.93 26.34
CA TYR A 20 13.27 10.74 27.04
C TYR A 20 12.32 10.21 28.12
N PHE A 21 11.42 11.04 28.65
CA PHE A 21 10.48 10.62 29.70
C PHE A 21 9.29 9.83 29.13
N LEU A 22 8.85 10.13 27.91
CA LEU A 22 7.88 9.29 27.19
C LEU A 22 8.50 7.96 26.71
N PHE A 23 9.80 7.93 26.42
CA PHE A 23 10.49 6.72 25.97
C PHE A 23 10.67 5.69 27.11
N PHE A 24 10.83 6.15 28.36
CA PHE A 24 11.00 5.27 29.53
C PHE A 24 9.69 4.60 29.99
N LEU A 25 8.52 5.19 29.71
CA LEU A 25 7.20 4.62 30.03
C LEU A 25 6.74 3.51 29.08
N PHE A 26 7.42 3.32 27.95
CA PHE A 26 7.12 2.27 26.98
C PHE A 26 7.79 0.92 27.27
N LEU A 27 8.80 0.88 28.15
CA LEU A 27 9.66 -0.31 28.33
C LEU A 27 9.47 -1.04 29.67
N ASN A 28 8.55 -0.63 30.55
CA ASN A 28 8.36 -1.29 31.86
C ASN A 28 6.88 -1.57 32.18
N PRO A 29 6.42 -2.84 32.15
CA PRO A 29 5.00 -3.21 32.32
C PRO A 29 4.44 -3.03 33.74
N SER A 30 5.26 -2.83 34.77
CA SER A 30 4.86 -2.83 36.19
C SER A 30 4.48 -1.46 36.77
N LEU A 31 4.56 -0.37 36.00
CA LEU A 31 4.30 1.00 36.50
C LEU A 31 2.97 1.64 36.04
N ARG A 32 2.08 0.88 35.37
CA ARG A 32 0.81 1.43 34.82
C ARG A 32 -0.38 1.48 35.79
N ALA A 33 -0.18 1.23 37.07
CA ALA A 33 -1.28 1.18 38.05
C ALA A 33 -1.07 2.09 39.27
N GLN A 34 -0.73 3.37 39.09
CA GLN A 34 -0.94 4.41 40.12
C GLN A 34 -1.29 5.78 39.49
N PRO A 35 -2.21 6.56 40.08
CA PRO A 35 -2.55 7.90 39.61
C PRO A 35 -1.48 8.91 40.05
N PHE A 36 -0.89 9.65 39.11
CA PHE A 36 -0.02 10.77 39.42
C PHE A 36 -0.76 12.10 39.29
N ILE A 37 -0.60 12.97 40.30
CA ILE A 37 -1.10 14.35 40.33
C ILE A 37 0.05 15.27 39.93
N VAL A 38 -0.12 16.05 38.85
CA VAL A 38 0.75 17.19 38.54
C VAL A 38 0.01 18.46 38.94
N LYS A 39 0.51 19.16 39.97
CA LYS A 39 0.07 20.51 40.35
C LYS A 39 0.89 21.51 39.55
N GLU A 40 0.23 22.25 38.66
CA GLU A 40 0.76 23.52 38.16
C GLU A 40 0.06 24.66 38.92
N VAL A 41 0.83 25.50 39.60
CA VAL A 41 0.34 26.66 40.35
C VAL A 41 0.54 27.89 39.47
N ILE A 42 -0.55 28.39 38.88
CA ILE A 42 -0.72 29.80 38.52
C ILE A 42 -2.16 30.17 38.89
N GLY A 43 -2.34 31.35 39.49
CA GLY A 43 -3.44 31.68 40.39
C GLY A 43 -4.86 31.64 39.82
N GLY A 44 -5.80 31.28 40.70
CA GLY A 44 -7.19 31.75 40.67
C GLY A 44 -8.25 30.75 40.18
N SER A 45 -8.99 30.18 41.13
CA SER A 45 -10.32 29.55 40.99
C SER A 45 -10.37 28.11 40.43
N ALA A 46 -10.68 27.16 41.31
CA ALA A 46 -10.95 25.77 40.98
C ALA A 46 -12.39 25.56 40.48
N GLN A 47 -12.57 24.83 39.38
CA GLN A 47 -13.76 24.02 39.13
C GLN A 47 -13.35 22.65 38.58
N ILE A 48 -13.90 21.60 39.18
CA ILE A 48 -13.68 20.20 38.85
C ILE A 48 -14.70 19.81 37.77
N GLY A 49 -14.23 19.41 36.58
CA GLY A 49 -15.07 18.84 35.53
C GLY A 49 -14.35 17.66 34.85
N ARG A 50 -14.98 16.48 34.84
CA ARG A 50 -14.52 15.32 34.05
C ARG A 50 -14.73 15.62 32.56
N ILE A 51 -13.68 15.52 31.75
CA ILE A 51 -13.78 15.66 30.28
C ILE A 51 -13.61 14.28 29.65
N PHE A 52 -14.64 13.85 28.91
CA PHE A 52 -14.59 12.74 27.95
C PHE A 52 -13.84 13.20 26.69
N ASN A 53 -12.95 12.36 26.18
CA ASN A 53 -12.19 12.61 24.96
C ASN A 53 -13.14 12.56 23.74
N THR A 54 -13.64 13.72 23.32
CA THR A 54 -14.30 13.91 22.02
C THR A 54 -13.38 14.79 21.19
N GLY A 55 -12.99 14.28 20.02
CA GLY A 55 -12.05 14.97 19.13
C GLY A 55 -12.61 16.28 18.61
N ALA A 56 -12.04 17.39 19.06
CA ALA A 56 -12.16 18.70 18.44
C ALA A 56 -10.94 19.55 18.83
N VAL A 57 -10.23 20.09 17.84
CA VAL A 57 -9.10 21.01 18.04
C VAL A 57 -9.63 22.46 17.91
N PRO A 58 -9.31 23.39 18.83
CA PRO A 58 -9.78 24.77 18.77
C PRO A 58 -8.95 25.66 17.82
N PRO A 59 -9.49 26.81 17.36
CA PRO A 59 -8.87 27.67 16.35
C PRO A 59 -7.77 28.58 16.93
N VAL A 60 -6.77 28.90 16.11
CA VAL A 60 -5.67 29.83 16.45
C VAL A 60 -5.89 31.19 15.78
N MET A 61 -5.83 32.27 16.56
CA MET A 61 -5.89 33.67 16.10
C MET A 61 -4.50 34.22 15.68
N PRO A 62 -4.43 35.29 14.85
CA PRO A 62 -3.21 35.73 14.18
C PRO A 62 -2.37 36.69 15.03
N MET A 63 -1.05 36.63 14.88
CA MET A 63 -0.10 37.63 15.40
C MET A 63 0.46 38.49 14.25
N ARG A 64 0.41 39.81 14.45
CA ARG A 64 0.95 40.86 13.57
C ARG A 64 2.48 40.98 13.69
N GLY A 65 3.13 41.10 12.53
CA GLY A 65 4.09 42.15 12.17
C GLY A 65 5.46 42.21 12.85
N SER A 66 6.52 42.06 12.05
CA SER A 66 7.65 43.00 12.06
C SER A 66 8.46 42.89 10.76
N ALA A 67 9.05 44.02 10.38
CA ALA A 67 9.49 44.38 9.05
C ALA A 67 11.00 44.19 8.83
N GLY A 68 11.34 44.08 7.54
CA GLY A 68 12.59 44.57 6.97
C GLY A 68 13.74 43.58 6.95
N LEU A 69 14.20 43.24 5.74
CA LEU A 69 15.62 43.28 5.37
C LEU A 69 15.76 43.14 3.84
N ARG A 70 16.83 43.74 3.34
CA ARG A 70 17.04 44.30 2.00
C ARG A 70 17.31 43.25 0.92
N GLN A 71 16.88 43.59 -0.31
CA GLN A 71 17.28 42.97 -1.58
C GLN A 71 18.79 43.04 -1.81
N VAL A 72 19.36 41.94 -2.30
CA VAL A 72 20.63 41.92 -3.01
C VAL A 72 20.42 41.14 -4.31
N SER A 73 20.64 41.79 -5.44
CA SER A 73 20.52 41.24 -6.79
C SER A 73 21.75 40.40 -7.16
N PRO A 74 21.62 39.26 -7.85
CA PRO A 74 22.75 38.64 -8.55
C PRO A 74 22.74 39.00 -10.04
N SER A 75 23.89 39.51 -10.49
CA SER A 75 24.23 39.75 -11.88
C SER A 75 24.29 38.46 -12.71
N ALA A 76 23.84 38.56 -13.95
CA ALA A 76 23.82 37.50 -14.95
C ALA A 76 25.23 37.03 -15.36
N VAL A 77 25.41 35.72 -15.51
CA VAL A 77 26.51 35.11 -16.25
C VAL A 77 25.90 34.32 -17.41
N GLN A 78 26.13 34.80 -18.63
CA GLN A 78 25.74 34.14 -19.87
C GLN A 78 26.79 33.07 -20.22
N PHE A 79 26.35 31.82 -20.41
CA PHE A 79 27.12 30.82 -21.13
C PHE A 79 26.45 30.54 -22.48
N SER A 80 27.22 30.73 -23.54
CA SER A 80 26.84 30.50 -24.94
C SER A 80 26.83 29.01 -25.28
N ASN A 81 25.70 28.49 -25.74
CA ASN A 81 25.60 27.15 -26.35
C ASN A 81 25.88 27.21 -27.85
N ARG A 82 26.82 26.40 -28.33
CA ARG A 82 26.93 25.96 -29.73
C ARG A 82 26.97 24.44 -29.73
N GLY A 83 26.02 23.82 -30.42
CA GLY A 83 25.96 22.37 -30.61
C GLY A 83 24.68 22.00 -31.34
N ASN A 84 24.76 21.99 -32.67
CA ASN A 84 23.67 21.76 -33.60
C ASN A 84 23.60 20.25 -33.87
N ASP A 85 22.54 19.56 -33.45
CA ASP A 85 22.25 18.20 -33.91
C ASP A 85 20.76 18.05 -34.23
N LYS A 86 20.48 18.02 -35.54
CA LYS A 86 19.17 17.76 -36.12
C LYS A 86 18.92 16.25 -36.15
N ARG A 87 18.11 15.74 -35.22
CA ARG A 87 17.31 14.53 -35.47
C ARG A 87 15.85 14.93 -35.54
N ALA A 88 15.29 14.85 -36.73
CA ALA A 88 13.86 15.01 -36.97
C ALA A 88 13.12 13.81 -36.36
N SER A 89 12.42 14.03 -35.25
CA SER A 89 11.34 13.17 -34.78
C SER A 89 10.01 13.79 -35.20
N SER A 90 9.13 12.97 -35.76
CA SER A 90 7.74 13.33 -36.05
C SER A 90 6.99 13.52 -34.73
N VAL A 91 7.02 14.74 -34.20
CA VAL A 91 6.23 15.13 -33.03
C VAL A 91 4.81 15.39 -33.51
N SER A 92 3.89 14.49 -33.15
CA SER A 92 2.46 14.81 -33.06
C SER A 92 2.34 16.10 -32.26
N ALA A 93 1.73 17.15 -32.82
CA ALA A 93 1.57 18.42 -32.14
C ALA A 93 0.81 18.19 -30.83
N ALA A 94 1.53 18.18 -29.71
CA ALA A 94 0.94 18.00 -28.40
C ALA A 94 -0.14 19.07 -28.19
N ALA A 95 -1.34 18.67 -27.80
CA ALA A 95 -2.45 19.60 -27.57
C ALA A 95 -2.02 20.73 -26.62
N ALA A 96 -2.46 21.97 -26.83
CA ALA A 96 -2.14 23.05 -25.89
C ALA A 96 -2.63 22.70 -24.47
N GLY A 97 -1.83 23.05 -23.44
CA GLY A 97 -2.22 22.87 -22.05
C GLY A 97 -3.43 23.73 -21.67
N LEU A 98 -4.15 23.32 -20.62
CA LEU A 98 -5.33 24.05 -20.12
C LEU A 98 -4.91 25.24 -19.25
N ASN A 99 -5.69 26.32 -19.33
CA ASN A 99 -5.54 27.45 -18.42
C ASN A 99 -6.15 27.18 -17.02
N LYS A 100 -5.91 28.07 -16.06
CA LYS A 100 -6.36 27.91 -14.67
C LYS A 100 -7.87 27.70 -14.50
N GLU A 101 -8.70 28.39 -15.29
CA GLU A 101 -10.16 28.26 -15.19
C GLU A 101 -10.65 26.95 -15.82
N GLU A 102 -10.02 26.51 -16.91
CA GLU A 102 -10.29 25.21 -17.50
C GLU A 102 -9.88 24.07 -16.57
N LEU A 103 -8.72 24.19 -15.92
CA LEU A 103 -8.25 23.23 -14.91
C LEU A 103 -9.21 23.15 -13.72
N LYS A 104 -9.71 24.28 -13.21
CA LYS A 104 -10.73 24.30 -12.15
C LYS A 104 -12.00 23.56 -12.54
N LYS A 105 -12.46 23.72 -13.78
CA LYS A 105 -13.66 23.05 -14.29
C LYS A 105 -13.45 21.55 -14.50
N ALA A 106 -12.23 21.14 -14.86
CA ALA A 106 -11.87 19.75 -15.06
C ALA A 106 -11.67 18.98 -13.75
N THR A 107 -11.32 19.66 -12.65
CA THR A 107 -11.13 19.05 -11.32
C THR A 107 -12.44 19.00 -10.55
N VAL A 108 -12.74 17.85 -9.96
CA VAL A 108 -14.02 17.55 -9.30
C VAL A 108 -13.83 16.94 -7.90
N LEU A 109 -14.82 17.14 -7.04
CA LEU A 109 -14.88 16.56 -5.70
C LEU A 109 -15.62 15.22 -5.78
N LEU A 110 -15.04 14.18 -5.20
CA LEU A 110 -15.64 12.86 -5.08
C LEU A 110 -16.08 12.63 -3.63
N GLU A 111 -17.30 12.15 -3.46
CA GLU A 111 -17.81 11.60 -2.22
C GLU A 111 -18.07 10.11 -2.43
N ALA A 112 -17.37 9.28 -1.67
CA ALA A 112 -17.47 7.83 -1.73
C ALA A 112 -18.11 7.30 -0.44
N THR A 113 -19.12 6.46 -0.57
CA THR A 113 -19.60 5.60 0.52
C THR A 113 -18.96 4.23 0.34
N ASN A 114 -18.17 3.81 1.31
CA ASN A 114 -17.36 2.60 1.24
C ASN A 114 -17.74 1.66 2.40
N GLN A 115 -17.71 0.36 2.13
CA GLN A 115 -18.07 -0.65 3.12
C GLN A 115 -17.11 -1.84 3.05
N SER A 116 -16.12 -1.84 3.94
CA SER A 116 -15.10 -2.88 3.99
C SER A 116 -15.63 -4.18 4.61
N PRO A 117 -15.20 -5.36 4.10
CA PRO A 117 -15.49 -6.64 4.73
C PRO A 117 -14.76 -6.79 6.06
N ASP A 118 -15.33 -7.57 6.98
CA ASP A 118 -14.71 -7.93 8.26
C ASP A 118 -13.92 -9.23 8.11
N PHE A 119 -12.59 -9.15 8.07
CA PHE A 119 -11.71 -10.33 7.94
C PHE A 119 -11.67 -11.22 9.19
N LEU A 120 -12.27 -10.81 10.32
CA LEU A 120 -12.47 -11.65 11.51
C LEU A 120 -13.85 -12.33 11.56
N SER A 121 -14.81 -11.78 10.82
CA SER A 121 -16.15 -12.33 10.62
C SER A 121 -16.44 -12.31 9.12
N PRO A 122 -15.85 -13.22 8.33
CA PRO A 122 -15.71 -13.08 6.87
C PRO A 122 -17.02 -13.04 6.08
N TRP A 123 -18.14 -13.41 6.71
CA TRP A 123 -19.50 -13.26 6.17
C TRP A 123 -20.14 -11.88 6.42
N SER A 124 -19.47 -11.00 7.17
CA SER A 124 -19.98 -9.71 7.63
C SER A 124 -19.16 -8.54 7.06
N ARG A 125 -19.73 -7.34 7.19
CA ARG A 125 -19.08 -6.08 6.80
C ARG A 125 -19.12 -5.07 7.94
N TYR A 126 -18.18 -4.14 7.91
CA TYR A 126 -18.21 -2.98 8.79
C TYR A 126 -19.34 -2.02 8.41
N LYS A 127 -19.61 -1.05 9.29
CA LYS A 127 -20.53 0.05 8.98
C LYS A 127 -19.99 0.86 7.81
N ASP A 128 -20.91 1.42 7.04
CA ASP A 128 -20.57 2.33 5.95
C ASP A 128 -19.74 3.50 6.48
N ALA A 129 -18.66 3.79 5.76
CA ALA A 129 -17.83 4.95 5.97
C ALA A 129 -18.00 5.89 4.77
N ARG A 130 -18.01 7.20 5.04
CA ARG A 130 -17.97 8.22 3.99
C ARG A 130 -16.58 8.79 3.89
N GLY A 131 -16.08 8.94 2.67
CA GLY A 131 -14.79 9.54 2.36
C GLY A 131 -14.94 10.58 1.26
N PHE A 132 -14.02 11.54 1.26
CA PHE A 132 -13.94 12.57 0.23
C PHE A 132 -12.55 12.55 -0.41
N GLY A 133 -12.50 12.83 -1.72
CA GLY A 133 -11.27 12.94 -2.48
C GLY A 133 -11.44 13.85 -3.68
N SER A 134 -10.36 14.06 -4.42
CA SER A 134 -10.37 14.81 -5.67
C SER A 134 -10.27 13.86 -6.86
N GLY A 135 -10.74 14.31 -8.00
CA GLY A 135 -10.54 13.65 -9.28
C GLY A 135 -10.54 14.68 -10.40
N PHE A 136 -10.26 14.26 -11.62
CA PHE A 136 -10.23 15.17 -12.75
C PHE A 136 -10.56 14.49 -14.08
N VAL A 137 -11.09 15.28 -15.01
CA VAL A 137 -11.49 14.79 -16.33
C VAL A 137 -10.27 14.58 -17.23
N VAL A 138 -10.15 13.39 -17.77
CA VAL A 138 -9.15 12.95 -18.75
C VAL A 138 -9.84 12.39 -19.99
N GLU A 139 -9.18 12.48 -21.13
CA GLU A 139 -9.61 11.82 -22.36
C GLU A 139 -9.00 10.41 -22.39
N THR A 140 -9.83 9.41 -22.65
CA THR A 140 -9.41 8.00 -22.73
C THR A 140 -9.95 7.39 -24.02
N LYS A 141 -9.55 6.16 -24.35
CA LYS A 141 -10.13 5.48 -25.51
C LYS A 141 -11.64 5.19 -25.38
N TRP A 142 -12.19 5.26 -24.17
CA TRP A 142 -13.63 5.11 -23.87
C TRP A 142 -14.36 6.46 -23.79
N GLY A 143 -13.70 7.54 -24.22
CA GLY A 143 -14.16 8.92 -24.06
C GLY A 143 -13.71 9.55 -22.74
N LYS A 144 -14.31 10.69 -22.40
CA LYS A 144 -14.02 11.39 -21.15
C LYS A 144 -14.36 10.52 -19.93
N ARG A 145 -13.43 10.47 -18.99
CA ARG A 145 -13.54 9.79 -17.69
C ARG A 145 -12.93 10.65 -16.61
N ILE A 146 -13.21 10.31 -15.36
CA ILE A 146 -12.56 10.90 -14.20
C ILE A 146 -11.46 9.96 -13.74
N LEU A 147 -10.24 10.48 -13.55
CA LEU A 147 -9.16 9.79 -12.85
C LEU A 147 -9.11 10.28 -11.40
N THR A 148 -8.88 9.36 -10.46
CA THR A 148 -8.70 9.62 -9.03
C THR A 148 -7.76 8.57 -8.42
N ASN A 149 -7.57 8.58 -7.10
CA ASN A 149 -6.80 7.53 -6.43
C ASN A 149 -7.63 6.28 -6.12
N ALA A 150 -6.96 5.13 -6.08
CA ALA A 150 -7.57 3.85 -5.69
C ALA A 150 -8.19 3.93 -4.29
N HIS A 151 -7.52 4.56 -3.32
CA HIS A 151 -8.07 4.66 -1.98
C HIS A 151 -9.34 5.53 -1.86
N VAL A 152 -9.63 6.40 -2.83
CA VAL A 152 -10.89 7.15 -2.89
C VAL A 152 -12.03 6.23 -3.33
N ALA A 153 -11.73 5.27 -4.22
CA ALA A 153 -12.69 4.35 -4.83
C ALA A 153 -12.78 2.98 -4.13
N LEU A 154 -12.00 2.72 -3.08
CA LEU A 154 -11.89 1.40 -2.44
C LEU A 154 -13.20 0.98 -1.76
N ASN A 155 -13.57 -0.28 -1.88
CA ASN A 155 -14.77 -0.92 -1.30
C ASN A 155 -16.05 -0.11 -1.55
N ASN A 156 -16.15 0.52 -2.72
CA ASN A 156 -17.21 1.48 -3.02
C ASN A 156 -18.59 0.83 -3.11
N LYS A 157 -19.57 1.45 -2.45
CA LYS A 157 -21.00 1.14 -2.55
C LYS A 157 -21.76 2.21 -3.32
N ASN A 158 -21.31 3.46 -3.22
CA ASN A 158 -21.89 4.59 -3.93
C ASN A 158 -20.83 5.67 -4.15
N MET A 159 -20.82 6.28 -5.33
CA MET A 159 -19.93 7.37 -5.69
C MET A 159 -20.74 8.55 -6.21
N ILE A 160 -20.53 9.73 -5.62
CA ILE A 160 -21.09 11.00 -6.08
C ILE A 160 -19.95 11.91 -6.50
N VAL A 161 -20.05 12.48 -7.69
CA VAL A 161 -19.12 13.50 -8.18
C VAL A 161 -19.81 14.86 -8.13
N TYR A 162 -19.17 15.82 -7.48
CA TYR A 162 -19.63 17.19 -7.43
C TYR A 162 -18.89 18.05 -8.45
N LYS A 163 -19.65 18.71 -9.31
CA LYS A 163 -19.16 19.68 -10.28
C LYS A 163 -19.84 21.02 -10.03
N ALA A 164 -19.06 22.04 -9.68
CA ALA A 164 -19.57 23.36 -9.28
C ALA A 164 -20.71 23.27 -8.23
N GLY A 165 -20.59 22.34 -7.28
CA GLY A 165 -21.58 22.10 -6.23
C GLY A 165 -22.78 21.23 -6.63
N ARG A 166 -22.96 20.91 -7.92
CA ARG A 166 -24.02 20.00 -8.37
C ARG A 166 -23.57 18.54 -8.28
N PRO A 167 -24.34 17.66 -7.63
CA PRO A 167 -24.02 16.23 -7.53
C PRO A 167 -24.42 15.46 -8.80
N PHE A 168 -23.60 14.48 -9.15
CA PHE A 168 -23.84 13.52 -10.23
C PHE A 168 -23.52 12.11 -9.70
N ALA A 169 -24.39 11.14 -9.99
CA ALA A 169 -24.09 9.75 -9.73
C ALA A 169 -22.94 9.28 -10.62
N ALA A 170 -22.02 8.49 -10.05
CA ALA A 170 -20.86 8.00 -10.75
C ALA A 170 -20.61 6.52 -10.44
N ILE A 171 -19.85 5.87 -11.31
CA ILE A 171 -19.55 4.44 -11.24
C ILE A 171 -18.04 4.26 -11.33
N VAL A 172 -17.46 3.52 -10.38
CA VAL A 172 -16.06 3.10 -10.46
C VAL A 172 -15.94 2.02 -11.52
N GLU A 173 -15.17 2.26 -12.59
CA GLU A 173 -15.01 1.32 -13.71
C GLU A 173 -13.80 0.40 -13.53
N LYS A 174 -12.66 0.97 -13.08
CA LYS A 174 -11.39 0.24 -12.90
C LYS A 174 -10.63 0.79 -11.71
N VAL A 175 -9.94 -0.09 -10.99
CA VAL A 175 -9.09 0.25 -9.84
C VAL A 175 -7.77 -0.47 -9.97
N GLY A 176 -6.67 0.28 -9.88
CA GLY A 176 -5.32 -0.24 -9.73
C GLY A 176 -4.79 0.06 -8.34
N HIS A 177 -4.98 -0.87 -7.40
CA HIS A 177 -4.61 -0.69 -6.00
C HIS A 177 -3.11 -0.49 -5.78
N ASP A 178 -2.28 -1.15 -6.56
CA ASP A 178 -0.82 -1.04 -6.47
C ASP A 178 -0.29 0.30 -6.98
N THR A 179 -0.94 0.91 -7.98
CA THR A 179 -0.55 2.20 -8.56
C THR A 179 -1.29 3.40 -7.97
N GLU A 180 -2.24 3.18 -7.05
CA GLU A 180 -3.14 4.21 -6.49
C GLU A 180 -3.92 4.97 -7.56
N LEU A 181 -4.43 4.28 -8.57
CA LEU A 181 -5.23 4.89 -9.64
C LEU A 181 -6.61 4.23 -9.72
N ALA A 182 -7.64 5.03 -9.97
CA ALA A 182 -8.98 4.55 -10.26
C ALA A 182 -9.64 5.39 -11.35
N MET A 183 -10.35 4.72 -12.25
CA MET A 183 -11.14 5.32 -13.31
C MET A 183 -12.61 5.31 -12.93
N VAL A 184 -13.26 6.47 -13.05
CA VAL A 184 -14.65 6.69 -12.68
C VAL A 184 -15.39 7.26 -13.88
N ASN A 185 -16.60 6.76 -14.11
CA ASN A 185 -17.52 7.23 -15.14
C ASN A 185 -18.70 7.97 -14.53
N VAL A 186 -19.15 9.02 -15.21
CA VAL A 186 -20.39 9.73 -14.90
C VAL A 186 -21.36 9.47 -16.07
N PRO A 187 -22.40 8.65 -15.88
CA PRO A 187 -23.31 8.29 -16.97
C PRO A 187 -24.07 9.46 -17.59
N ASP A 188 -24.31 10.55 -16.83
CA ASP A 188 -24.99 11.74 -17.34
C ASP A 188 -24.05 12.53 -18.28
N PRO A 189 -24.33 12.58 -19.60
CA PRO A 189 -23.45 13.24 -20.57
C PRO A 189 -23.38 14.75 -20.38
N SER A 190 -24.38 15.37 -19.73
CA SER A 190 -24.35 16.81 -19.43
C SER A 190 -23.21 17.19 -18.49
N PHE A 191 -22.69 16.22 -17.72
CA PHE A 191 -21.51 16.40 -16.89
C PHE A 191 -20.28 16.82 -17.71
N PHE A 192 -20.10 16.29 -18.93
CA PHE A 192 -18.90 16.50 -19.74
C PHE A 192 -19.05 17.61 -20.80
N ALA A 193 -20.24 18.21 -20.95
CA ALA A 193 -20.59 19.10 -22.06
C ALA A 193 -19.72 20.36 -22.15
N ASP A 194 -19.38 20.97 -21.02
CA ASP A 194 -18.60 22.22 -20.91
C ASP A 194 -17.23 22.02 -20.23
N VAL A 195 -16.74 20.78 -20.16
CA VAL A 195 -15.45 20.43 -19.55
C VAL A 195 -14.47 19.97 -20.60
N LYS A 196 -13.30 20.61 -20.66
CA LYS A 196 -12.14 20.09 -21.42
C LYS A 196 -11.38 19.09 -20.55
N ALA A 197 -11.01 17.96 -21.13
CA ALA A 197 -10.14 17.00 -20.47
C ALA A 197 -8.73 17.57 -20.33
N ILE A 198 -8.07 17.28 -19.20
CA ILE A 198 -6.67 17.65 -18.99
C ILE A 198 -5.82 16.77 -19.92
N PRO A 199 -5.01 17.35 -20.82
CA PRO A 199 -4.14 16.57 -21.70
C PRO A 199 -3.01 15.94 -20.89
N LEU A 200 -2.63 14.70 -21.23
CA LEU A 200 -1.47 14.03 -20.64
C LEU A 200 -0.18 14.79 -20.97
N GLY A 201 0.67 15.05 -19.99
CA GLY A 201 1.97 15.69 -20.15
C GLY A 201 3.12 14.69 -20.22
N ASP A 202 4.33 15.19 -20.04
CA ASP A 202 5.54 14.39 -19.91
C ASP A 202 5.90 14.17 -18.44
N LEU A 203 6.78 13.21 -18.17
CA LEU A 203 7.37 13.02 -16.85
C LEU A 203 8.12 14.31 -16.46
N PRO A 204 7.78 15.00 -15.35
CA PRO A 204 8.45 16.23 -15.00
C PRO A 204 9.88 15.97 -14.53
N GLU A 205 10.77 16.92 -14.67
CA GLU A 205 12.15 16.88 -14.19
C GLU A 205 12.25 17.43 -12.76
N GLU A 206 13.35 17.14 -12.06
CA GLU A 206 13.62 17.81 -10.78
C GLU A 206 13.70 19.33 -10.99
N GLN A 207 13.22 20.09 -10.01
CA GLN A 207 13.09 21.56 -10.04
C GLN A 207 12.00 22.12 -10.96
N ASP A 208 11.31 21.28 -11.75
CA ASP A 208 10.14 21.75 -12.50
C ASP A 208 9.07 22.30 -11.56
N GLU A 209 8.52 23.46 -11.91
CA GLU A 209 7.35 24.02 -11.22
C GLU A 209 6.08 23.25 -11.58
N VAL A 210 5.29 22.92 -10.57
CA VAL A 210 4.02 22.21 -10.73
C VAL A 210 2.92 22.84 -9.87
N PHE A 211 1.67 22.62 -10.30
CA PHE A 211 0.48 22.95 -9.53
C PHE A 211 -0.30 21.69 -9.19
N ALA A 212 -0.53 21.43 -7.91
CA ALA A 212 -1.49 20.45 -7.45
C ALA A 212 -2.86 21.10 -7.24
N ILE A 213 -3.91 20.44 -7.72
CA ILE A 213 -5.27 20.98 -7.72
C ILE A 213 -6.17 19.97 -7.04
N GLY A 214 -7.03 20.42 -6.12
CA GLY A 214 -7.94 19.51 -5.43
C GLY A 214 -8.84 20.22 -4.44
N PHE A 215 -9.68 19.47 -3.76
CA PHE A 215 -10.66 19.95 -2.78
C PHE A 215 -10.19 19.60 -1.38
N PRO A 216 -9.65 20.56 -0.60
CA PRO A 216 -9.36 20.32 0.81
C PRO A 216 -10.66 19.94 1.55
N HIS A 217 -10.54 19.17 2.64
CA HIS A 217 -11.65 18.55 3.41
C HIS A 217 -12.86 19.44 3.81
N ALA A 218 -12.85 20.74 3.53
CA ALA A 218 -13.91 21.71 3.84
C ALA A 218 -14.34 22.61 2.65
N GLY A 219 -13.82 22.40 1.43
CA GLY A 219 -14.04 23.29 0.29
C GLY A 219 -14.96 22.71 -0.79
N ILE A 220 -15.92 23.53 -1.27
CA ILE A 220 -16.70 23.25 -2.51
C ILE A 220 -16.05 23.85 -3.76
N VAL A 221 -14.89 24.48 -3.61
CA VAL A 221 -14.10 25.11 -4.67
C VAL A 221 -12.71 24.47 -4.68
N PRO A 222 -12.16 24.13 -5.86
CA PRO A 222 -10.81 23.58 -5.95
C PRO A 222 -9.76 24.59 -5.52
N SER A 223 -8.83 24.14 -4.68
CA SER A 223 -7.62 24.84 -4.27
C SER A 223 -6.46 24.55 -5.24
N PHE A 224 -5.52 25.49 -5.33
CA PHE A 224 -4.28 25.33 -6.09
C PHE A 224 -3.11 25.47 -5.11
N THR A 225 -2.22 24.50 -5.09
CA THR A 225 -0.95 24.59 -4.38
C THR A 225 0.19 24.50 -5.39
N LYS A 226 1.08 25.50 -5.35
CA LYS A 226 2.28 25.55 -6.20
C LYS A 226 3.44 24.94 -5.44
N GLY A 227 4.30 24.22 -6.13
CA GLY A 227 5.60 23.76 -5.64
C GLY A 227 6.50 23.37 -6.80
N ILE A 228 7.57 22.66 -6.48
CA ILE A 228 8.51 22.08 -7.44
C ILE A 228 8.59 20.56 -7.27
N ILE A 229 9.10 19.87 -8.28
CA ILE A 229 9.53 18.49 -8.14
C ILE A 229 10.83 18.44 -7.34
N SER A 230 10.82 17.76 -6.21
CA SER A 230 11.97 17.66 -5.32
C SER A 230 12.84 16.44 -5.60
N ARG A 231 12.22 15.29 -5.87
CA ARG A 231 12.92 14.00 -6.04
C ARG A 231 12.02 12.96 -6.68
N MET A 232 12.60 12.00 -7.39
CA MET A 232 11.93 10.74 -7.72
C MET A 232 12.57 9.59 -6.95
N GLN A 233 11.74 8.74 -6.34
CA GLN A 233 12.24 7.61 -5.56
C GLN A 233 11.23 6.48 -5.54
N VAL A 234 11.74 5.25 -5.44
CA VAL A 234 10.90 4.10 -5.13
C VAL A 234 10.48 4.21 -3.67
N THR A 235 9.18 4.18 -3.41
CA THR A 235 8.60 4.37 -2.07
C THR A 235 7.45 3.38 -1.89
N PRO A 236 7.27 2.79 -0.70
CA PRO A 236 6.13 1.93 -0.44
C PRO A 236 4.82 2.73 -0.51
N TYR A 237 3.90 2.27 -1.34
CA TYR A 237 2.54 2.77 -1.39
C TYR A 237 1.77 2.35 -0.14
N VAL A 238 0.98 3.26 0.46
CA VAL A 238 0.30 3.02 1.75
C VAL A 238 -0.67 1.84 1.69
N LEU A 239 -1.45 1.74 0.60
CA LEU A 239 -2.50 0.74 0.47
C LEU A 239 -1.92 -0.67 0.33
N THR A 240 -0.93 -0.86 -0.54
CA THR A 240 -0.45 -2.21 -0.90
C THR A 240 0.91 -2.57 -0.31
N GLY A 241 1.65 -1.60 0.24
CA GLY A 241 3.05 -1.76 0.62
C GLY A 241 3.99 -1.97 -0.57
N ARG A 242 3.47 -1.94 -1.80
CA ARG A 242 4.25 -2.12 -3.03
C ARG A 242 5.23 -0.97 -3.18
N LYS A 243 6.49 -1.33 -3.45
CA LYS A 243 7.55 -0.37 -3.75
C LYS A 243 7.50 -0.02 -5.23
N LEU A 244 6.96 1.16 -5.52
CA LEU A 244 6.89 1.73 -6.87
C LEU A 244 7.39 3.17 -6.83
N MET A 245 7.70 3.74 -7.99
CA MET A 245 8.20 5.12 -8.07
C MET A 245 7.09 6.11 -7.67
N LEU A 246 7.42 7.00 -6.73
CA LEU A 246 6.67 8.22 -6.49
C LEU A 246 7.56 9.43 -6.76
N ILE A 247 6.93 10.53 -7.18
CA ILE A 247 7.57 11.82 -7.32
C ILE A 247 7.24 12.64 -6.07
N GLN A 248 8.28 13.09 -5.37
CA GLN A 248 8.17 13.98 -4.23
C GLN A 248 8.08 15.44 -4.71
N THR A 249 7.22 16.21 -4.04
CA THR A 249 7.06 17.66 -4.26
C THR A 249 6.96 18.40 -2.93
N ASP A 250 7.33 19.67 -2.92
CA ASP A 250 7.06 20.60 -1.82
C ASP A 250 5.72 21.34 -1.96
N ALA A 251 4.97 21.10 -3.05
CA ALA A 251 3.59 21.54 -3.16
C ALA A 251 2.77 20.90 -2.03
N ALA A 252 2.03 21.72 -1.28
CA ALA A 252 1.23 21.21 -0.17
C ALA A 252 0.12 20.27 -0.67
N ILE A 253 0.20 19.00 -0.27
CA ILE A 253 -0.83 17.97 -0.49
C ILE A 253 -1.49 17.64 0.85
N ASN A 254 -2.75 18.04 0.99
CA ASN A 254 -3.55 17.86 2.22
C ASN A 254 -4.67 16.83 1.99
N PRO A 255 -5.24 16.25 3.07
CA PRO A 255 -6.44 15.42 2.97
C PRO A 255 -7.55 16.10 2.14
N GLY A 256 -8.08 15.37 1.16
CA GLY A 256 -9.05 15.86 0.19
C GLY A 256 -8.45 16.23 -1.17
N ASN A 257 -7.19 16.66 -1.23
CA ASN A 257 -6.49 16.90 -2.52
C ASN A 257 -5.97 15.60 -3.16
N SER A 258 -5.92 14.49 -2.43
CA SER A 258 -5.59 13.16 -2.98
C SER A 258 -6.54 12.81 -4.12
N GLY A 259 -5.97 12.30 -5.22
CA GLY A 259 -6.66 11.96 -6.46
C GLY A 259 -6.78 13.11 -7.45
N GLY A 260 -6.43 14.33 -7.03
CA GLY A 260 -6.41 15.50 -7.88
C GLY A 260 -5.25 15.52 -8.89
N PRO A 261 -5.33 16.37 -9.94
CA PRO A 261 -4.27 16.46 -10.92
C PRO A 261 -3.11 17.30 -10.38
N VAL A 262 -1.89 16.86 -10.69
CA VAL A 262 -0.70 17.70 -10.66
C VAL A 262 -0.31 18.04 -12.08
N VAL A 263 -0.15 19.34 -12.37
CA VAL A 263 0.05 19.83 -13.73
C VAL A 263 1.32 20.67 -13.89
N LYS A 264 1.95 20.54 -15.06
CA LYS A 264 3.03 21.38 -15.58
C LYS A 264 2.55 21.97 -16.92
N ASP A 265 2.63 23.29 -17.08
CA ASP A 265 2.21 23.99 -18.31
C ASP A 265 0.78 23.64 -18.77
N GLY A 266 -0.15 23.41 -17.82
CA GLY A 266 -1.54 23.05 -18.11
C GLY A 266 -1.75 21.61 -18.59
N ARG A 267 -0.72 20.76 -18.53
CA ARG A 267 -0.75 19.33 -18.88
C ARG A 267 -0.52 18.47 -17.63
N LEU A 268 -1.08 17.27 -17.61
CA LEU A 268 -0.98 16.35 -16.47
C LEU A 268 0.46 15.84 -16.30
N ALA A 269 1.07 16.10 -15.16
CA ALA A 269 2.37 15.55 -14.75
C ALA A 269 2.23 14.33 -13.81
N GLY A 270 1.07 14.17 -13.17
CA GLY A 270 0.74 13.02 -12.33
C GLY A 270 -0.49 13.24 -11.46
N VAL A 271 -0.72 12.33 -10.51
CA VAL A 271 -1.87 12.37 -9.59
C VAL A 271 -1.38 12.58 -8.15
N SER A 272 -1.89 13.59 -7.45
CA SER A 272 -1.51 13.82 -6.06
C SER A 272 -1.96 12.67 -5.18
N VAL A 273 -1.06 12.17 -4.35
CA VAL A 273 -1.35 11.11 -3.37
C VAL A 273 -0.79 11.52 -2.01
N GLN A 274 -1.59 11.36 -0.98
CA GLN A 274 -1.12 11.51 0.39
C GLN A 274 -0.53 10.19 0.87
N LEU A 275 0.73 10.19 1.27
CA LEU A 275 1.30 9.10 2.06
C LEU A 275 1.22 9.44 3.56
N LEU A 276 0.89 8.46 4.40
CA LEU A 276 1.06 8.57 5.85
C LEU A 276 2.54 8.44 6.18
N ILE A 277 3.29 9.53 5.98
CA ILE A 277 4.67 9.64 6.45
C ILE A 277 4.69 10.82 7.40
N GLY A 278 5.21 10.62 8.61
CA GLY A 278 5.24 11.59 9.73
C GLY A 278 6.12 12.83 9.48
N SER A 279 6.23 13.28 8.24
CA SER A 279 7.01 14.41 7.79
C SER A 279 6.06 15.51 7.32
N GLN A 280 6.15 16.66 7.96
CA GLN A 280 5.43 17.86 7.53
C GLN A 280 6.01 18.35 6.19
N ASN A 281 5.16 18.86 5.30
CA ASN A 281 5.53 19.46 4.01
C ASN A 281 6.17 18.51 2.96
N MET A 282 5.82 17.22 2.94
CA MET A 282 6.17 16.32 1.84
C MET A 282 4.91 15.88 1.08
N GLY A 283 4.76 16.35 -0.15
CA GLY A 283 3.75 15.88 -1.09
C GLY A 283 4.29 14.75 -1.97
N TYR A 284 3.40 13.84 -2.39
CA TYR A 284 3.75 12.77 -3.32
C TYR A 284 2.80 12.77 -4.52
N ILE A 285 3.33 12.29 -5.64
CA ILE A 285 2.65 12.27 -6.93
C ILE A 285 2.87 10.87 -7.53
N VAL A 286 1.77 10.23 -7.94
CA VAL A 286 1.81 9.08 -8.83
C VAL A 286 2.22 9.59 -10.22
N PRO A 287 3.36 9.13 -10.78
CA PRO A 287 3.91 9.69 -12.02
C PRO A 287 2.98 9.45 -13.22
N ILE A 288 3.01 10.37 -14.20
CA ILE A 288 2.29 10.23 -15.48
C ILE A 288 2.60 8.89 -16.18
N THR A 289 3.82 8.36 -16.04
CA THR A 289 4.21 7.07 -16.63
C THR A 289 3.39 5.88 -16.09
N TYR A 290 2.90 5.95 -14.85
CA TYR A 290 1.98 4.95 -14.30
C TYR A 290 0.54 5.20 -14.71
N VAL A 291 0.14 6.45 -14.95
CA VAL A 291 -1.18 6.78 -15.53
C VAL A 291 -1.31 6.23 -16.94
N GLU A 292 -0.31 6.46 -17.79
CA GLU A 292 -0.28 5.92 -19.17
C GLU A 292 -0.33 4.39 -19.17
N LYS A 293 0.43 3.76 -18.27
CA LYS A 293 0.46 2.31 -18.13
C LYS A 293 -0.84 1.76 -17.59
N PHE A 294 -1.44 2.43 -16.61
CA PHE A 294 -2.76 2.07 -16.14
C PHE A 294 -3.77 2.05 -17.30
N PHE A 295 -3.82 3.11 -18.12
CA PHE A 295 -4.71 3.14 -19.29
C PHE A 295 -4.43 2.02 -20.29
N LYS A 296 -3.15 1.76 -20.60
CA LYS A 296 -2.75 0.66 -21.48
C LYS A 296 -3.16 -0.70 -20.91
N ASP A 297 -3.01 -0.90 -19.60
CA ASP A 297 -3.33 -2.15 -18.90
C ASP A 297 -4.81 -2.47 -19.03
N ILE A 298 -5.67 -1.49 -18.74
CA ILE A 298 -7.12 -1.68 -18.74
C ILE A 298 -7.75 -1.75 -20.14
N GLU A 299 -6.94 -1.76 -21.21
CA GLU A 299 -7.44 -1.76 -22.57
C GLU A 299 -8.25 -3.00 -22.94
N ASP A 300 -7.91 -4.15 -22.40
CA ASP A 300 -8.63 -5.41 -22.60
C ASP A 300 -9.82 -5.59 -21.63
N GLY A 301 -10.02 -4.61 -20.74
CA GLY A 301 -11.06 -4.64 -19.72
C GLY A 301 -10.61 -5.22 -18.38
N SER A 302 -9.36 -5.63 -18.20
CA SER A 302 -8.79 -6.10 -16.93
C SER A 302 -7.66 -5.20 -16.46
N TYR A 303 -7.50 -5.05 -15.15
CA TYR A 303 -6.29 -4.47 -14.58
C TYR A 303 -5.43 -5.61 -14.03
N ASP A 304 -4.27 -5.86 -14.65
CA ASP A 304 -3.40 -6.98 -14.29
C ASP A 304 -2.32 -6.60 -13.27
N GLY A 305 -2.14 -5.30 -13.02
CA GLY A 305 -1.19 -4.80 -12.04
C GLY A 305 0.22 -4.64 -12.59
N ARG A 306 1.09 -4.02 -11.78
CA ARG A 306 2.51 -3.89 -12.12
C ARG A 306 3.24 -5.19 -11.82
N PRO A 307 4.14 -5.62 -12.71
CA PRO A 307 4.89 -6.84 -12.47
C PRO A 307 5.96 -6.67 -11.39
N GLU A 308 6.30 -7.77 -10.72
CA GLU A 308 7.50 -7.94 -9.90
C GLU A 308 8.29 -9.13 -10.43
N LEU A 309 9.61 -9.15 -10.18
CA LEU A 309 10.42 -10.34 -10.48
C LEU A 309 10.12 -11.53 -9.54
N GLY A 310 9.77 -11.23 -8.28
CA GLY A 310 9.65 -12.25 -7.23
C GLY A 310 10.99 -12.88 -6.86
N ALA A 311 12.03 -12.06 -6.70
CA ALA A 311 13.34 -12.47 -6.17
C ALA A 311 13.73 -11.58 -4.99
N LEU A 312 14.50 -12.14 -4.07
CA LEU A 312 15.12 -11.43 -2.96
C LEU A 312 16.57 -11.10 -3.34
N PHE A 313 17.02 -9.90 -2.94
CA PHE A 313 18.31 -9.37 -3.34
C PHE A 313 19.12 -8.87 -2.15
N GLN A 314 20.44 -8.89 -2.30
CA GLN A 314 21.39 -8.28 -1.39
C GLN A 314 22.35 -7.35 -2.16
N LYS A 315 22.70 -6.23 -1.53
CA LYS A 315 23.67 -5.25 -2.05
C LYS A 315 25.08 -5.83 -2.07
N LEU A 316 25.90 -5.38 -3.03
CA LEU A 316 27.26 -5.85 -3.27
C LEU A 316 28.34 -4.81 -2.93
N GLU A 317 28.10 -3.95 -1.94
CA GLU A 317 29.10 -2.94 -1.50
C GLU A 317 30.30 -3.60 -0.80
N ASN A 318 30.12 -4.78 -0.20
CA ASN A 318 31.18 -5.50 0.50
C ASN A 318 32.15 -6.18 -0.48
N LEU A 319 33.42 -5.79 -0.46
CA LEU A 319 34.45 -6.33 -1.34
C LEU A 319 34.69 -7.84 -1.15
N ALA A 320 34.62 -8.36 0.08
CA ALA A 320 34.82 -9.78 0.33
C ALA A 320 33.71 -10.64 -0.26
N LEU A 321 32.44 -10.18 -0.19
CA LEU A 321 31.31 -10.83 -0.85
C LEU A 321 31.48 -10.85 -2.37
N ARG A 322 31.94 -9.75 -2.97
CA ARG A 322 32.21 -9.69 -4.41
C ARG A 322 33.29 -10.69 -4.83
N SER A 323 34.40 -10.74 -4.08
CA SER A 323 35.47 -11.70 -4.31
C SER A 323 35.00 -13.15 -4.13
N PHE A 324 34.18 -13.42 -3.11
CA PHE A 324 33.59 -14.73 -2.87
C PHE A 324 32.72 -15.21 -4.05
N LEU A 325 31.95 -14.29 -4.66
CA LEU A 325 31.13 -14.56 -5.84
C LEU A 325 31.92 -14.62 -7.16
N GLY A 326 33.25 -14.40 -7.12
CA GLY A 326 34.11 -14.44 -8.30
C GLY A 326 34.00 -13.21 -9.20
N LEU A 327 33.55 -12.06 -8.68
CA LEU A 327 33.39 -10.85 -9.47
C LEU A 327 34.72 -10.15 -9.74
N LYS A 328 34.90 -9.70 -10.99
CA LYS A 328 35.96 -8.78 -11.40
C LYS A 328 35.70 -7.38 -10.83
N ALA A 329 36.76 -6.58 -10.68
CA ALA A 329 36.67 -5.25 -10.08
C ALA A 329 35.69 -4.31 -10.79
N ASN A 330 35.52 -4.45 -12.10
CA ASN A 330 34.61 -3.65 -12.92
C ASN A 330 33.17 -4.20 -13.00
N GLN A 331 32.89 -5.36 -12.40
CA GLN A 331 31.55 -5.94 -12.39
C GLN A 331 30.77 -5.44 -11.18
N THR A 332 29.53 -5.01 -11.41
CA THR A 332 28.61 -4.47 -10.41
C THR A 332 27.26 -5.17 -10.49
N GLY A 333 26.44 -5.03 -9.46
CA GLY A 333 25.08 -5.55 -9.47
C GLY A 333 24.48 -5.78 -8.09
N MET A 334 23.40 -6.55 -8.06
CA MET A 334 22.83 -7.11 -6.83
C MET A 334 22.85 -8.63 -6.88
N VAL A 335 23.15 -9.29 -5.76
CA VAL A 335 23.11 -10.75 -5.69
C VAL A 335 21.71 -11.24 -5.33
N VAL A 336 21.23 -12.27 -6.03
CA VAL A 336 19.99 -12.98 -5.75
C VAL A 336 20.20 -13.88 -4.54
N THR A 337 19.43 -13.66 -3.48
CA THR A 337 19.49 -14.47 -2.24
C THR A 337 18.46 -15.59 -2.24
N ASP A 338 17.30 -15.37 -2.85
CA ASP A 338 16.23 -16.35 -3.01
C ASP A 338 15.27 -15.98 -4.14
N THR A 339 14.44 -16.94 -4.57
CA THR A 339 13.36 -16.72 -5.55
C THR A 339 12.03 -17.21 -4.99
N VAL A 340 10.99 -16.41 -5.16
CA VAL A 340 9.63 -16.76 -4.71
C VAL A 340 9.08 -17.85 -5.63
N TYR A 341 8.56 -18.93 -5.06
CA TYR A 341 7.97 -20.04 -5.81
C TYR A 341 6.90 -19.58 -6.80
N GLY A 342 7.00 -20.02 -8.06
CA GLY A 342 6.05 -19.69 -9.12
C GLY A 342 6.18 -18.28 -9.72
N SER A 343 7.04 -17.43 -9.15
CA SER A 343 7.30 -16.07 -9.67
C SER A 343 7.96 -16.06 -11.05
N PRO A 344 8.07 -14.89 -11.72
CA PRO A 344 8.86 -14.72 -12.93
C PRO A 344 10.33 -15.17 -12.77
N ALA A 345 10.95 -14.93 -11.61
CA ALA A 345 12.32 -15.34 -11.33
C ALA A 345 12.47 -16.86 -11.10
N TRP A 346 11.41 -17.54 -10.66
CA TRP A 346 11.44 -18.96 -10.30
C TRP A 346 11.85 -19.84 -11.48
N GLY A 347 12.90 -20.65 -11.30
CA GLY A 347 13.45 -21.53 -12.33
C GLY A 347 14.28 -20.84 -13.41
N VAL A 348 14.42 -19.50 -13.36
CA VAL A 348 15.25 -18.72 -14.29
C VAL A 348 16.48 -18.16 -13.58
N LEU A 349 16.24 -17.46 -12.46
CA LEU A 349 17.29 -16.96 -11.57
C LEU A 349 17.61 -18.00 -10.51
N GLN A 350 18.86 -17.97 -10.04
CA GLN A 350 19.37 -18.87 -9.02
C GLN A 350 19.99 -18.07 -7.88
N LYS A 351 20.01 -18.67 -6.70
CA LYS A 351 20.80 -18.14 -5.58
C LYS A 351 22.24 -17.92 -6.02
N ASP A 352 22.80 -16.79 -5.59
CA ASP A 352 24.15 -16.31 -5.90
C ASP A 352 24.37 -15.80 -7.34
N ASP A 353 23.31 -15.73 -8.17
CA ASP A 353 23.37 -14.95 -9.40
C ASP A 353 23.53 -13.46 -9.09
N VAL A 354 24.39 -12.77 -9.82
CA VAL A 354 24.55 -11.32 -9.71
C VAL A 354 23.87 -10.63 -10.89
N ILE A 355 22.81 -9.88 -10.62
CA ILE A 355 22.09 -9.09 -11.63
C ILE A 355 22.90 -7.85 -11.96
N ALA A 356 23.46 -7.82 -13.17
CA ALA A 356 24.33 -6.76 -13.65
C ALA A 356 23.58 -5.72 -14.52
N ALA A 357 22.53 -6.13 -15.25
CA ALA A 357 21.65 -5.20 -15.95
C ALA A 357 20.22 -5.74 -16.10
N ILE A 358 19.23 -4.86 -16.16
CA ILE A 358 17.85 -5.18 -16.57
C ILE A 358 17.48 -4.30 -17.76
N ASP A 359 17.10 -4.91 -18.88
CA ASP A 359 16.78 -4.23 -20.15
C ASP A 359 17.86 -3.23 -20.58
N GLY A 360 19.13 -3.58 -20.36
CA GLY A 360 20.29 -2.74 -20.68
C GLY A 360 20.58 -1.64 -19.66
N MET A 361 19.75 -1.46 -18.63
CA MET A 361 20.05 -0.55 -17.52
C MET A 361 20.98 -1.23 -16.54
N ALA A 362 22.23 -0.76 -16.48
CA ALA A 362 23.25 -1.29 -15.58
C ALA A 362 22.85 -1.11 -14.10
N VAL A 363 23.08 -2.15 -13.32
CA VAL A 363 22.79 -2.23 -11.90
C VAL A 363 24.09 -2.08 -11.12
N ASP A 364 24.07 -1.21 -10.13
CA ASP A 364 25.22 -0.99 -9.26
C ASP A 364 25.08 -1.72 -7.92
N ASN A 365 26.17 -1.71 -7.17
CA ASN A 365 26.34 -2.44 -5.91
C ASN A 365 25.38 -1.97 -4.81
N ASP A 366 24.90 -0.73 -4.89
CA ASP A 366 23.91 -0.16 -3.97
C ASP A 366 22.46 -0.55 -4.31
N GLY A 367 22.26 -1.27 -5.42
CA GLY A 367 20.98 -1.72 -5.92
C GLY A 367 20.20 -0.71 -6.75
N THR A 368 20.88 0.31 -7.28
CA THR A 368 20.26 1.32 -8.14
C THR A 368 20.65 1.19 -9.61
N VAL A 369 19.81 1.76 -10.47
CA VAL A 369 20.01 1.91 -11.91
C VAL A 369 20.02 3.40 -12.27
N MET A 370 20.77 3.77 -13.30
CA MET A 370 20.85 5.14 -13.80
C MET A 370 19.77 5.41 -14.85
N VAL A 371 18.93 6.43 -14.65
CA VAL A 371 17.71 6.64 -15.45
C VAL A 371 17.84 7.74 -16.53
N ASP A 372 18.83 8.63 -16.44
CA ASP A 372 19.03 9.73 -17.40
C ASP A 372 20.41 10.40 -17.27
N GLY A 373 21.42 9.64 -16.85
CA GLY A 373 22.78 10.16 -16.68
C GLY A 373 23.07 10.82 -15.33
N TYR A 374 22.05 11.11 -14.51
CA TYR A 374 22.27 11.60 -13.14
C TYR A 374 21.37 10.94 -12.08
N ARG A 375 20.10 10.61 -12.40
CA ARG A 375 19.18 10.00 -11.42
C ARG A 375 19.49 8.54 -11.21
N ARG A 376 19.50 8.14 -9.95
CA ARG A 376 19.65 6.74 -9.52
C ARG A 376 18.38 6.29 -8.81
N ILE A 377 17.76 5.23 -9.34
CA ILE A 377 16.50 4.68 -8.83
C ILE A 377 16.71 3.20 -8.52
N GLU A 378 16.03 2.64 -7.50
CA GLU A 378 16.14 1.22 -7.14
C GLU A 378 15.83 0.28 -8.33
N LEU A 379 16.50 -0.89 -8.36
CA LEU A 379 16.40 -1.96 -9.36
C LEU A 379 14.96 -2.36 -9.76
N PHE A 380 13.99 -2.16 -8.86
CA PHE A 380 12.60 -2.50 -9.11
C PHE A 380 11.92 -1.59 -10.14
N TYR A 381 12.47 -0.39 -10.36
CA TYR A 381 11.87 0.59 -11.25
C TYR A 381 11.74 0.11 -12.71
N PRO A 382 12.81 -0.38 -13.39
CA PRO A 382 12.71 -0.91 -14.75
C PRO A 382 11.66 -2.03 -14.90
N VAL A 383 11.54 -2.91 -13.90
CA VAL A 383 10.54 -3.97 -13.88
C VAL A 383 9.14 -3.39 -13.78
N SER A 384 8.92 -2.43 -12.87
CA SER A 384 7.63 -1.77 -12.69
C SER A 384 7.12 -1.01 -13.92
N LEU A 385 8.03 -0.68 -14.84
CA LEU A 385 7.69 0.00 -16.08
C LEU A 385 7.10 -0.95 -17.15
N ARG A 386 7.12 -2.25 -16.93
CA ARG A 386 6.60 -3.25 -17.87
C ARG A 386 5.14 -3.61 -17.58
N GLN A 387 4.55 -4.37 -18.49
CA GLN A 387 3.22 -4.97 -18.37
C GLN A 387 3.32 -6.46 -18.01
N MET A 388 2.26 -7.02 -17.43
CA MET A 388 2.11 -8.48 -17.34
C MET A 388 2.12 -9.09 -18.75
N GLY A 389 2.73 -10.26 -18.89
CA GLY A 389 2.97 -10.95 -20.17
C GLY A 389 4.19 -10.48 -20.95
N GLU A 390 4.74 -9.28 -20.67
CA GLU A 390 5.96 -8.80 -21.33
C GLU A 390 7.20 -9.58 -20.87
N ARG A 391 8.25 -9.52 -21.70
CA ARG A 391 9.56 -10.12 -21.42
C ARG A 391 10.57 -9.04 -21.06
N ILE A 392 11.43 -9.34 -20.11
CA ILE A 392 12.61 -8.52 -19.79
C ILE A 392 13.89 -9.32 -19.96
N SER A 393 14.92 -8.64 -20.46
CA SER A 393 16.27 -9.17 -20.58
C SER A 393 17.04 -8.87 -19.31
N ILE A 394 17.68 -9.87 -18.73
CA ILE A 394 18.52 -9.71 -17.55
C ILE A 394 19.94 -10.17 -17.89
N ASP A 395 20.90 -9.26 -17.77
CA ASP A 395 22.32 -9.58 -17.80
C ASP A 395 22.73 -9.96 -16.39
N LEU A 396 23.28 -11.16 -16.22
CA LEU A 396 23.69 -11.68 -14.93
C LEU A 396 25.05 -12.35 -15.00
N ILE A 397 25.67 -12.52 -13.82
CA ILE A 397 26.90 -13.26 -13.65
C ILE A 397 26.58 -14.47 -12.77
N ARG A 398 26.79 -15.67 -13.29
CA ARG A 398 26.54 -16.93 -12.61
C ARG A 398 27.84 -17.70 -12.49
N LYS A 399 28.30 -17.96 -11.26
CA LYS A 399 29.58 -18.63 -10.98
C LYS A 399 30.77 -17.96 -11.70
N GLY A 400 30.79 -16.61 -11.72
CA GLY A 400 31.83 -15.81 -12.38
C GLY A 400 31.65 -15.60 -13.89
N GLU A 401 30.76 -16.36 -14.55
CA GLU A 401 30.54 -16.27 -16.00
C GLU A 401 29.37 -15.35 -16.34
N PRO A 402 29.55 -14.36 -17.25
CA PRO A 402 28.47 -13.49 -17.69
C PRO A 402 27.52 -14.24 -18.63
N MET A 403 26.22 -14.04 -18.45
CA MET A 403 25.19 -14.58 -19.32
C MET A 403 23.96 -13.66 -19.37
N ARG A 404 23.09 -13.89 -20.35
CA ARG A 404 21.83 -13.18 -20.53
C ARG A 404 20.67 -14.16 -20.45
N VAL A 405 19.65 -13.82 -19.68
CA VAL A 405 18.41 -14.59 -19.57
C VAL A 405 17.21 -13.73 -19.92
N GLN A 406 16.13 -14.38 -20.34
CA GLN A 406 14.84 -13.73 -20.61
C GLN A 406 13.83 -14.18 -19.58
N VAL A 407 13.16 -13.23 -18.94
CA VAL A 407 12.14 -13.48 -17.92
C VAL A 407 10.78 -13.01 -18.45
N VAL A 408 9.77 -13.88 -18.41
CA VAL A 408 8.38 -13.50 -18.70
C VAL A 408 7.73 -13.02 -17.41
N LEU A 409 7.23 -11.78 -17.42
CA LEU A 409 6.53 -11.19 -16.30
C LEU A 409 5.11 -11.75 -16.22
N LYS A 410 4.75 -12.30 -15.06
CA LYS A 410 3.47 -12.98 -14.84
C LYS A 410 3.02 -12.82 -13.38
N PRO A 411 1.70 -12.90 -13.11
CA PRO A 411 1.20 -12.96 -11.75
C PRO A 411 1.77 -14.14 -10.97
N PHE A 412 1.99 -13.94 -9.68
CA PHE A 412 2.33 -15.00 -8.73
C PHE A 412 1.80 -14.62 -7.35
N GLU A 413 1.70 -15.61 -6.48
CA GLU A 413 1.21 -15.41 -5.11
C GLU A 413 2.32 -15.76 -4.12
N ARG A 414 2.35 -15.02 -3.00
CA ARG A 414 3.18 -15.36 -1.83
C ARG A 414 2.46 -16.37 -0.94
N LEU A 415 3.15 -16.92 0.06
CA LEU A 415 2.54 -17.90 0.96
C LEU A 415 1.38 -17.28 1.75
N ILE A 416 1.61 -16.08 2.28
CA ILE A 416 0.56 -15.21 2.81
C ILE A 416 0.48 -14.03 1.84
N PRO A 417 -0.64 -13.86 1.11
CA PRO A 417 -0.78 -12.78 0.14
C PRO A 417 -0.72 -11.41 0.82
N GLY A 418 -0.26 -10.41 0.05
CA GLY A 418 -0.26 -9.00 0.47
C GLY A 418 -1.67 -8.42 0.64
N PRO A 419 -1.77 -7.13 0.98
CA PRO A 419 -3.05 -6.46 1.11
C PRO A 419 -3.90 -6.58 -0.17
N LYS A 420 -5.14 -7.04 -0.03
CA LYS A 420 -6.13 -7.09 -1.11
C LYS A 420 -7.37 -6.27 -0.74
N TYR A 421 -8.01 -5.69 -1.75
CA TYR A 421 -9.15 -4.76 -1.63
C TYR A 421 -10.19 -5.08 -2.69
N ASP A 422 -11.43 -4.62 -2.48
CA ASP A 422 -12.56 -4.89 -3.38
C ASP A 422 -12.82 -6.40 -3.58
N ILE A 423 -12.45 -7.21 -2.58
CA ILE A 423 -12.67 -8.65 -2.55
C ILE A 423 -13.42 -9.06 -1.29
N GLU A 424 -14.13 -10.18 -1.38
CA GLU A 424 -14.71 -10.84 -0.21
C GLU A 424 -13.70 -11.82 0.41
N PRO A 425 -13.64 -11.93 1.75
CA PRO A 425 -12.74 -12.89 2.40
C PRO A 425 -13.18 -14.34 2.14
N THR A 426 -12.23 -15.20 1.77
CA THR A 426 -12.45 -16.65 1.65
C THR A 426 -12.59 -17.29 3.03
N TYR A 427 -13.62 -18.13 3.23
CA TYR A 427 -13.82 -18.85 4.49
C TYR A 427 -14.62 -20.16 4.33
N TYR A 428 -14.42 -21.09 5.28
CA TYR A 428 -15.22 -22.30 5.44
C TYR A 428 -15.56 -22.53 6.92
N ILE A 429 -16.76 -23.03 7.23
CA ILE A 429 -17.24 -23.27 8.59
C ILE A 429 -17.73 -24.70 8.72
N PHE A 430 -17.15 -25.43 9.66
CA PHE A 430 -17.57 -26.79 9.98
C PHE A 430 -17.53 -27.05 11.49
N GLY A 431 -18.63 -27.55 12.06
CA GLY A 431 -18.73 -27.79 13.51
C GLY A 431 -18.50 -26.53 14.36
N GLY A 432 -18.75 -25.35 13.79
CA GLY A 432 -18.45 -24.05 14.39
C GLY A 432 -17.01 -23.56 14.25
N PHE A 433 -16.08 -24.34 13.70
CA PHE A 433 -14.70 -23.90 13.43
C PHE A 433 -14.66 -23.08 12.15
N ILE A 434 -14.08 -21.88 12.20
CA ILE A 434 -13.96 -20.99 11.04
C ILE A 434 -12.56 -21.14 10.46
N PHE A 435 -12.48 -21.75 9.29
CA PHE A 435 -11.26 -21.93 8.51
C PHE A 435 -11.09 -20.78 7.53
N VAL A 436 -9.89 -20.18 7.48
CA VAL A 436 -9.54 -19.16 6.49
C VAL A 436 -8.13 -19.42 5.95
N PRO A 437 -7.85 -19.15 4.65
CA PRO A 437 -6.49 -19.02 4.17
C PRO A 437 -5.95 -17.68 4.70
N LEU A 438 -4.88 -17.74 5.48
CA LEU A 438 -4.30 -16.57 6.14
C LEU A 438 -3.80 -15.56 5.10
N SER A 439 -4.26 -14.32 5.22
CA SER A 439 -3.86 -13.18 4.37
C SER A 439 -3.34 -12.02 5.21
N TYR A 440 -2.65 -11.05 4.58
CA TYR A 440 -2.30 -9.79 5.24
C TYR A 440 -3.51 -9.13 5.90
N ASN A 441 -4.67 -9.13 5.24
CA ASN A 441 -5.89 -8.52 5.76
C ASN A 441 -6.37 -9.19 7.07
N ASN A 442 -6.24 -10.51 7.20
CA ASN A 442 -6.51 -11.19 8.46
C ASN A 442 -5.50 -10.76 9.54
N LEU A 443 -4.20 -10.74 9.23
CA LEU A 443 -3.16 -10.33 10.17
C LEU A 443 -3.35 -8.89 10.65
N HIS A 444 -3.69 -8.00 9.72
CA HIS A 444 -3.98 -6.62 10.02
C HIS A 444 -5.21 -6.48 10.92
N ALA A 445 -6.29 -7.22 10.64
CA ALA A 445 -7.51 -7.20 11.46
C ALA A 445 -7.29 -7.81 12.87
N MET A 446 -6.42 -8.82 13.00
CA MET A 446 -6.02 -9.38 14.29
C MET A 446 -5.20 -8.40 15.15
N GLY A 447 -4.46 -7.47 14.51
CA GLY A 447 -3.60 -6.52 15.19
C GLY A 447 -2.58 -7.21 16.10
N ASN A 448 -2.49 -6.76 17.36
CA ASN A 448 -1.56 -7.32 18.34
C ASN A 448 -1.91 -8.76 18.78
N SER A 449 -3.09 -9.26 18.42
CA SER A 449 -3.51 -10.63 18.72
C SER A 449 -3.01 -11.64 17.68
N ALA A 450 -2.39 -11.18 16.59
CA ALA A 450 -1.76 -12.06 15.61
C ALA A 450 -0.50 -12.72 16.20
N ASP A 451 -0.33 -14.02 15.99
CA ASP A 451 0.89 -14.74 16.37
C ASP A 451 2.11 -14.10 15.65
N PRO A 452 3.21 -13.76 16.36
CA PRO A 452 4.42 -13.21 15.72
C PRO A 452 4.99 -14.09 14.60
N GLY A 453 4.83 -15.41 14.69
CA GLY A 453 5.20 -16.38 13.66
C GLY A 453 4.38 -16.26 12.37
N PHE A 454 3.17 -15.69 12.42
CA PHE A 454 2.42 -15.35 11.22
C PHE A 454 3.04 -14.18 10.47
N TRP A 455 3.47 -13.14 11.17
CA TRP A 455 4.22 -12.04 10.55
C TRP A 455 5.58 -12.50 10.01
N GLN A 456 6.23 -13.44 10.69
CA GLN A 456 7.44 -14.08 10.16
C GLN A 456 7.14 -14.85 8.86
N SER A 457 6.05 -15.60 8.83
CA SER A 457 5.60 -16.34 7.63
C SER A 457 5.16 -15.41 6.49
N TYR A 458 4.60 -14.24 6.80
CA TYR A 458 4.25 -13.24 5.80
C TYR A 458 5.49 -12.64 5.14
N ASN A 459 6.52 -12.34 5.94
CA ASN A 459 7.75 -11.72 5.45
C ASN A 459 8.71 -12.70 4.76
N TYR A 460 8.77 -13.95 5.22
CA TYR A 460 9.82 -14.90 4.82
C TYR A 460 9.29 -16.28 4.41
N GLY A 461 7.97 -16.52 4.47
CA GLY A 461 7.38 -17.78 4.10
C GLY A 461 7.28 -17.96 2.59
N SER A 462 7.66 -19.15 2.12
CA SER A 462 7.63 -19.50 0.70
C SER A 462 6.55 -20.53 0.40
N ARG A 463 5.83 -20.34 -0.71
CA ARG A 463 4.93 -21.37 -1.26
C ARG A 463 5.76 -22.55 -1.74
N SER A 464 5.13 -23.71 -1.82
CA SER A 464 5.64 -24.89 -2.50
C SER A 464 4.49 -25.70 -3.09
N THR A 465 4.81 -26.81 -3.77
CA THR A 465 3.82 -27.81 -4.18
C THR A 465 3.05 -28.40 -3.01
N GLU A 466 3.67 -28.50 -1.84
CA GLU A 466 3.11 -29.10 -0.62
C GLU A 466 2.43 -28.09 0.29
N LYS A 467 2.73 -26.79 0.13
CA LYS A 467 2.20 -25.72 0.98
C LYS A 467 1.93 -24.47 0.15
N LYS A 468 0.69 -24.35 -0.31
CA LYS A 468 0.23 -23.22 -1.12
C LYS A 468 -0.28 -22.09 -0.24
N GLU A 469 -0.93 -22.42 0.87
CA GLU A 469 -1.54 -21.47 1.80
C GLU A 469 -1.19 -21.83 3.24
N VAL A 470 -1.41 -20.89 4.16
CA VAL A 470 -1.46 -21.17 5.59
C VAL A 470 -2.92 -21.16 6.00
N VAL A 471 -3.54 -22.33 6.14
CA VAL A 471 -4.94 -22.43 6.58
C VAL A 471 -4.98 -22.39 8.09
N VAL A 472 -5.84 -21.53 8.67
CA VAL A 472 -5.99 -21.39 10.12
C VAL A 472 -7.43 -21.57 10.56
N VAL A 473 -7.62 -22.18 11.73
CA VAL A 473 -8.83 -21.97 12.54
C VAL A 473 -8.72 -20.59 13.15
N LEU A 474 -9.50 -19.65 12.62
CA LEU A 474 -9.52 -18.26 13.04
C LEU A 474 -10.08 -18.12 14.46
N ARG A 475 -11.25 -18.71 14.71
CA ARG A 475 -11.91 -18.83 16.02
C ARG A 475 -13.00 -19.90 15.94
N VAL A 476 -13.61 -20.21 17.08
CA VAL A 476 -14.70 -21.19 17.19
C VAL A 476 -16.01 -20.48 17.58
N LEU A 477 -17.07 -20.77 16.81
CA LEU A 477 -18.45 -20.43 17.15
C LEU A 477 -18.95 -21.44 18.17
N ALA A 478 -19.15 -20.98 19.41
CA ALA A 478 -19.46 -21.85 20.53
C ALA A 478 -20.78 -22.62 20.32
N ASN A 479 -20.71 -23.93 20.57
CA ASN A 479 -21.85 -24.82 20.65
C ASN A 479 -21.59 -25.83 21.78
N ASN A 480 -22.57 -26.01 22.66
CA ASN A 480 -22.40 -26.81 23.87
C ASN A 480 -22.35 -28.32 23.63
N GLU A 481 -22.55 -28.79 22.40
CA GLU A 481 -22.55 -30.21 22.05
C GLU A 481 -21.34 -30.58 21.18
N VAL A 482 -21.17 -29.96 20.01
CA VAL A 482 -20.15 -30.43 19.05
C VAL A 482 -18.74 -29.94 19.36
N ASN A 483 -18.59 -28.73 19.91
CA ASN A 483 -17.27 -28.10 20.08
C ASN A 483 -16.99 -27.63 21.52
N GLN A 484 -17.69 -28.22 22.48
CA GLN A 484 -17.45 -27.96 23.90
C GLN A 484 -15.98 -28.24 24.28
N GLY A 485 -15.33 -27.26 24.90
CA GLY A 485 -13.92 -27.33 25.29
C GLY A 485 -12.96 -26.66 24.30
N TYR A 486 -13.42 -26.32 23.09
CA TYR A 486 -12.59 -25.66 22.06
C TYR A 486 -12.89 -24.16 21.89
N GLN A 487 -13.75 -23.56 22.72
CA GLN A 487 -14.31 -22.22 22.45
C GLN A 487 -13.27 -21.09 22.50
N SER A 488 -12.20 -21.25 23.28
CA SER A 488 -11.09 -20.28 23.33
C SER A 488 -10.02 -20.51 22.27
N LEU A 489 -10.15 -21.54 21.42
CA LEU A 489 -9.21 -21.78 20.33
C LEU A 489 -9.34 -20.67 19.29
N SER A 490 -8.20 -20.07 18.94
CA SER A 490 -8.08 -19.07 17.89
C SER A 490 -6.71 -19.14 17.24
N ASN A 491 -6.63 -18.66 15.99
CA ASN A 491 -5.38 -18.51 15.24
C ASN A 491 -4.53 -19.79 15.16
N ALA A 492 -5.14 -20.97 15.07
CA ALA A 492 -4.42 -22.24 15.04
C ALA A 492 -4.21 -22.73 13.59
N VAL A 493 -2.96 -23.01 13.20
CA VAL A 493 -2.63 -23.49 11.84
C VAL A 493 -3.06 -24.93 11.68
N VAL A 494 -3.89 -25.21 10.68
CA VAL A 494 -4.30 -26.57 10.33
C VAL A 494 -3.20 -27.24 9.51
N THR A 495 -2.74 -28.40 9.96
CA THR A 495 -1.66 -29.15 9.30
C THR A 495 -2.17 -30.40 8.59
N GLU A 496 -3.20 -31.05 9.13
CA GLU A 496 -3.79 -32.26 8.60
C GLU A 496 -5.26 -32.36 8.97
N VAL A 497 -6.09 -32.91 8.09
CA VAL A 497 -7.48 -33.26 8.38
C VAL A 497 -7.75 -34.68 7.89
N ASN A 498 -8.20 -35.56 8.79
CA ASN A 498 -8.56 -36.95 8.46
C ASN A 498 -7.45 -37.72 7.69
N GLY A 499 -6.18 -37.53 8.07
CA GLY A 499 -5.04 -38.15 7.39
C GLY A 499 -4.51 -37.38 6.17
N VAL A 500 -5.23 -36.35 5.70
CA VAL A 500 -4.86 -35.54 4.54
C VAL A 500 -4.06 -34.33 5.00
N ARG A 501 -2.81 -34.21 4.54
CA ARG A 501 -2.01 -32.98 4.75
C ARG A 501 -2.63 -31.81 4.01
N ILE A 502 -2.70 -30.66 4.68
CA ILE A 502 -3.36 -29.47 4.14
C ILE A 502 -2.33 -28.58 3.45
N SER A 503 -2.50 -28.39 2.13
CA SER A 503 -1.72 -27.46 1.32
C SER A 503 -2.46 -26.16 1.04
N GLU A 504 -3.80 -26.21 0.93
CA GLU A 504 -4.72 -25.10 0.67
C GLU A 504 -6.08 -25.34 1.34
N ILE A 505 -6.93 -24.31 1.45
CA ILE A 505 -8.23 -24.43 2.13
C ILE A 505 -9.16 -25.47 1.49
N LYS A 506 -9.06 -25.68 0.17
CA LYS A 506 -9.84 -26.70 -0.54
C LYS A 506 -9.54 -28.11 -0.07
N ASP A 507 -8.32 -28.36 0.44
CA ASP A 507 -7.96 -29.65 1.01
C ASP A 507 -8.74 -29.93 2.30
N VAL A 508 -9.00 -28.90 3.11
CA VAL A 508 -9.80 -29.02 4.34
C VAL A 508 -11.22 -29.45 4.01
N ILE A 509 -11.85 -28.76 3.05
CA ILE A 509 -13.22 -29.06 2.61
C ILE A 509 -13.29 -30.48 2.06
N GLY A 510 -12.38 -30.83 1.13
CA GLY A 510 -12.34 -32.15 0.54
C GLY A 510 -12.10 -33.27 1.56
N ALA A 511 -11.26 -33.04 2.57
CA ALA A 511 -10.97 -33.99 3.62
C ALA A 511 -12.16 -34.21 4.57
N ILE A 512 -12.97 -33.17 4.85
CA ILE A 512 -14.16 -33.27 5.71
C ILE A 512 -15.35 -33.90 4.96
N GLU A 513 -15.58 -33.46 3.72
CA GLU A 513 -16.74 -33.89 2.94
C GLU A 513 -16.64 -35.35 2.48
N ARG A 514 -15.43 -35.84 2.18
CA ARG A 514 -15.22 -37.24 1.76
C ARG A 514 -15.08 -38.21 2.94
N HIS A 515 -14.94 -37.71 4.15
CA HIS A 515 -14.67 -38.56 5.31
C HIS A 515 -15.94 -39.30 5.78
N GLN A 516 -15.83 -40.63 5.86
CA GLN A 516 -16.94 -41.52 6.25
C GLN A 516 -16.79 -42.07 7.67
N GLY A 517 -15.69 -41.78 8.35
CA GLY A 517 -15.46 -42.25 9.72
C GLY A 517 -16.33 -41.50 10.74
N PRO A 518 -16.46 -42.06 11.96
CA PRO A 518 -17.31 -41.50 13.02
C PRO A 518 -16.74 -40.21 13.63
N PHE A 519 -15.44 -39.94 13.45
CA PHE A 519 -14.78 -38.75 14.01
C PHE A 519 -13.93 -38.02 12.98
N ASP A 520 -14.17 -36.74 12.81
CA ASP A 520 -13.29 -35.85 12.06
C ASP A 520 -12.13 -35.43 12.96
N GLU A 521 -10.90 -35.77 12.56
CA GLU A 521 -9.67 -35.37 13.22
C GLU A 521 -9.03 -34.20 12.47
N ILE A 522 -8.79 -33.10 13.19
CA ILE A 522 -8.11 -31.92 12.66
C ILE A 522 -6.85 -31.71 13.49
N LYS A 523 -5.69 -31.89 12.86
CA LYS A 523 -4.40 -31.61 13.50
C LYS A 523 -4.02 -30.16 13.29
N ILE A 524 -3.57 -29.53 14.36
CA ILE A 524 -3.12 -28.14 14.36
C ILE A 524 -1.64 -28.06 14.77
N ASN A 525 -0.99 -26.94 14.48
CA ASN A 525 0.29 -26.64 15.09
C ASN A 525 0.16 -26.68 16.62
N LYS A 526 1.23 -27.12 17.31
CA LYS A 526 1.22 -27.24 18.78
C LYS A 526 0.77 -25.92 19.41
N ASN A 527 -0.33 -25.98 20.12
CA ASN A 527 -0.90 -24.90 20.91
C ASN A 527 -0.80 -25.30 22.40
N ALA A 528 -0.32 -24.38 23.23
CA ALA A 528 -0.08 -24.65 24.65
C ALA A 528 -1.35 -25.08 25.41
N ASP A 529 -2.50 -24.53 25.01
CA ASP A 529 -3.77 -24.72 25.74
C ASP A 529 -4.64 -25.84 25.14
N PHE A 530 -4.45 -26.16 23.85
CA PHE A 530 -5.30 -27.11 23.12
C PHE A 530 -4.56 -28.33 22.55
N GLY A 531 -3.26 -28.43 22.82
CA GLY A 531 -2.43 -29.51 22.27
C GLY A 531 -2.26 -29.40 20.76
N SER A 532 -2.46 -30.48 20.03
CA SER A 532 -2.20 -30.54 18.57
C SER A 532 -3.31 -31.19 17.76
N ARG A 533 -4.46 -31.47 18.40
CA ARG A 533 -5.54 -32.27 17.79
C ARG A 533 -6.90 -31.79 18.29
N ILE A 534 -7.81 -31.62 17.34
CA ILE A 534 -9.24 -31.41 17.55
C ILE A 534 -9.94 -32.65 17.02
N VAL A 535 -10.93 -33.16 17.75
CA VAL A 535 -11.74 -34.30 17.33
C VAL A 535 -13.21 -33.95 17.47
N LEU A 536 -13.97 -34.13 16.39
CA LEU A 536 -15.41 -33.88 16.33
C LEU A 536 -16.13 -35.17 15.95
N ASN A 537 -17.31 -35.42 16.51
CA ASN A 537 -18.20 -36.44 15.96
C ASN A 537 -18.71 -35.97 14.60
N SER A 538 -18.42 -36.72 13.53
CA SER A 538 -18.63 -36.25 12.14
C SER A 538 -20.11 -36.05 11.82
N GLU A 539 -20.99 -36.94 12.28
CA GLU A 539 -22.43 -36.85 12.06
C GLU A 539 -23.04 -35.67 12.83
N LEU A 540 -22.66 -35.54 14.11
CA LEU A 540 -23.10 -34.45 14.95
C LEU A 540 -22.65 -33.10 14.40
N ALA A 541 -21.40 -32.99 13.94
CA ALA A 541 -20.86 -31.78 13.35
C ALA A 541 -21.60 -31.35 12.09
N ARG A 542 -21.89 -32.28 11.17
CA ARG A 542 -22.69 -31.99 9.97
C ARG A 542 -24.09 -31.52 10.32
N ARG A 543 -24.75 -32.22 11.24
CA ARG A 543 -26.11 -31.90 11.68
C ARG A 543 -26.19 -30.52 12.35
N LEU A 544 -25.30 -30.26 13.31
CA LEU A 544 -25.31 -29.03 14.09
C LEU A 544 -24.70 -27.83 13.37
N ASN A 545 -23.90 -28.03 12.29
CA ASN A 545 -23.35 -26.90 11.54
C ASN A 545 -24.46 -25.94 11.05
N VAL A 546 -25.56 -26.50 10.52
CA VAL A 546 -26.72 -25.71 10.06
C VAL A 546 -27.35 -24.91 11.20
N GLU A 547 -27.46 -25.50 12.39
CA GLU A 547 -27.98 -24.82 13.57
C GLU A 547 -27.05 -23.71 14.06
N ILE A 548 -25.75 -23.97 14.10
CA ILE A 548 -24.72 -22.99 14.46
C ILE A 548 -24.80 -21.78 13.53
N LEU A 549 -24.81 -22.00 12.21
CA LEU A 549 -24.91 -20.92 11.23
C LEU A 549 -26.17 -20.09 11.45
N ARG A 550 -27.32 -20.74 11.68
CA ARG A 550 -28.57 -20.04 11.99
C ARG A 550 -28.49 -19.23 13.29
N HIS A 551 -27.93 -19.80 14.35
CA HIS A 551 -27.80 -19.14 15.66
C HIS A 551 -26.93 -17.89 15.58
N TYR A 552 -25.85 -17.94 14.79
CA TYR A 552 -24.93 -16.83 14.60
C TYR A 552 -25.29 -15.90 13.43
N GLY A 553 -26.42 -16.13 12.75
CA GLY A 553 -26.89 -15.31 11.63
C GLY A 553 -25.96 -15.36 10.40
N ILE A 554 -25.30 -16.50 10.18
CA ILE A 554 -24.35 -16.69 9.09
C ILE A 554 -25.08 -17.28 7.88
N PRO A 555 -25.02 -16.64 6.70
CA PRO A 555 -25.84 -17.02 5.55
C PRO A 555 -25.41 -18.34 4.89
N SER A 556 -24.12 -18.69 4.97
CA SER A 556 -23.57 -19.89 4.35
C SER A 556 -22.35 -20.41 5.13
N ASP A 557 -22.13 -21.72 5.07
CA ASP A 557 -20.96 -22.38 5.64
C ASP A 557 -19.67 -22.01 4.92
N ARG A 558 -19.73 -21.41 3.72
CA ARG A 558 -18.54 -21.04 2.94
C ARG A 558 -18.76 -19.78 2.11
N SER A 559 -17.66 -19.14 1.74
CA SER A 559 -17.63 -18.07 0.76
C SER A 559 -17.97 -18.57 -0.66
N GLU A 560 -18.43 -17.67 -1.54
CA GLU A 560 -18.87 -18.04 -2.90
C GLU A 560 -17.77 -18.70 -3.75
N ASP A 561 -16.50 -18.35 -3.54
CA ASP A 561 -15.34 -18.93 -4.24
C ASP A 561 -15.02 -20.38 -3.86
N LEU A 562 -15.68 -20.90 -2.82
CA LEU A 562 -15.54 -22.26 -2.31
C LEU A 562 -16.79 -23.13 -2.50
N LYS A 563 -17.86 -22.58 -3.08
CA LYS A 563 -19.02 -23.35 -3.54
C LYS A 563 -18.71 -24.02 -4.87
#